data_AF-A0A941Y9N7-F1
#
_entry.id   AF-A0A941Y9N7-F1
#
_cell.length_a   1.000
_cell.length_b   1.000
_cell.length_c   1.000
_cell.angle_alpha   90.00
_cell.angle_beta   90.00
_cell.angle_gamma   90.00
#
_symmetry.space_group_name_H-M   'P 1'
#
loop_
_entity.id
_entity.type
_entity.pdbx_description
1 polymer ?
#
loop_
_entity_poly.entity_id
_entity_poly.type
_entity_poly.pdbx_seq_one_letter_code
_entity_poly.pdbx_strand_id
1 'polypeptide(L)'
;MMELSRAEYIAVRMMLAYLDPDTDLWPVYIMAIESESGLAPEAFDIASVTAWEAAQFWWKTDPDRGRKLLQEKLYELTGVPA
;
A
#
# COMPACT_ATOMS: atom_id res chain seq x y z
N MET A 1 7.97 20.96 0.83
CA MET A 1 8.51 19.65 1.25
C MET A 1 7.32 18.69 1.39
N MET A 2 6.57 18.34 0.33
CA MET A 2 5.22 17.78 0.60
C MET A 2 4.46 17.02 -0.53
N GLU A 3 5.09 16.68 -1.65
CA GLU A 3 4.40 15.90 -2.72
C GLU A 3 4.85 14.43 -2.71
N LEU A 4 6.17 14.20 -2.61
CA LEU A 4 6.74 12.84 -2.62
C LEU A 4 6.25 11.99 -1.42
N SER A 5 6.07 12.59 -0.24
CA SER A 5 5.61 11.85 0.94
C SER A 5 4.17 11.33 0.84
N ARG A 6 3.28 12.01 0.10
CA ARG A 6 1.88 11.58 -0.06
C ARG A 6 1.77 10.41 -1.04
N ALA A 7 2.48 10.48 -2.16
CA ALA A 7 2.52 9.39 -3.14
C ALA A 7 3.15 8.13 -2.52
N GLU A 8 4.25 8.28 -1.78
CA GLU A 8 4.89 7.19 -1.04
C GLU A 8 3.93 6.58 -0.01
N TYR A 9 3.21 7.41 0.74
CA TYR A 9 2.23 6.97 1.73
C TYR A 9 1.11 6.12 1.11
N ILE A 10 0.53 6.57 -0.01
CA ILE A 10 -0.52 5.82 -0.73
C ILE A 10 0.04 4.49 -1.24
N ALA A 11 1.22 4.50 -1.88
CA ALA A 11 1.83 3.29 -2.42
C ALA A 11 2.11 2.25 -1.32
N VAL A 12 2.68 2.68 -0.18
CA VAL A 12 2.95 1.81 0.97
C VAL A 12 1.66 1.19 1.50
N ARG A 13 0.59 1.99 1.64
CA ARG A 13 -0.71 1.48 2.11
C ARG A 13 -1.33 0.48 1.15
N MET A 14 -1.28 0.71 -0.16
CA MET A 14 -1.78 -0.25 -1.14
C MET A 14 -1.01 -1.56 -1.10
N MET A 15 0.32 -1.50 -1.03
CA MET A 15 1.15 -2.70 -0.93
C MET A 15 0.88 -3.47 0.36
N LEU A 16 0.70 -2.78 1.49
CA LEU A 16 0.32 -3.40 2.75
C LEU A 16 -1.05 -4.07 2.65
N ALA A 17 -2.04 -3.44 2.01
CA ALA A 17 -3.35 -4.02 1.78
C ALA A 17 -3.26 -5.34 0.99
N TYR A 18 -2.49 -5.37 -0.09
CA TYR A 18 -2.29 -6.58 -0.90
C TYR A 18 -1.36 -7.64 -0.27
N LEU A 19 -0.68 -7.30 0.82
CA LEU A 19 0.10 -8.25 1.62
C LEU A 19 -0.64 -8.75 2.85
N ASP A 20 -1.87 -8.29 3.08
CA ASP A 20 -2.70 -8.85 4.14
C ASP A 20 -2.99 -10.34 3.83
N PRO A 21 -2.76 -11.27 4.78
CA PRO A 21 -3.03 -12.68 4.56
C PRO A 21 -4.53 -13.00 4.44
N ASP A 22 -5.39 -12.13 4.95
CA ASP A 22 -6.84 -12.22 4.76
C ASP A 22 -7.25 -11.48 3.49
N THR A 23 -7.33 -12.24 2.39
CA THR A 23 -7.63 -11.68 1.06
C THR A 23 -9.03 -11.12 0.94
N ASP A 24 -9.96 -11.53 1.82
CA ASP A 24 -11.33 -11.03 1.81
C ASP A 24 -11.40 -9.57 2.27
N LEU A 25 -10.38 -9.10 3.00
CA LEU A 25 -10.26 -7.70 3.44
C LEU A 25 -9.63 -6.78 2.39
N TRP A 26 -8.96 -7.32 1.36
CA TRP A 26 -8.28 -6.50 0.36
C TRP A 26 -9.20 -5.46 -0.29
N PRO A 27 -10.42 -5.80 -0.78
CA PRO A 27 -11.29 -4.81 -1.39
C PRO A 27 -11.68 -3.69 -0.43
N VAL A 28 -11.86 -4.00 0.85
CA VAL A 28 -12.23 -3.03 1.89
C VAL A 28 -11.09 -2.01 2.08
N TYR A 29 -9.86 -2.49 2.20
CA TYR A 29 -8.70 -1.62 2.37
C TYR A 29 -8.42 -0.77 1.12
N ILE A 30 -8.49 -1.36 -0.07
CA ILE A 30 -8.25 -0.65 -1.33
C ILE A 30 -9.31 0.43 -1.54
N MET A 31 -10.59 0.13 -1.29
CA MET A 31 -11.67 1.13 -1.38
C MET A 31 -11.47 2.29 -0.39
N ALA A 32 -11.01 2.01 0.83
CA ALA A 32 -10.68 3.06 1.80
C ALA A 32 -9.50 3.93 1.31
N ILE A 33 -8.45 3.32 0.77
CA ILE A 33 -7.30 4.04 0.21
C ILE A 33 -7.74 4.89 -1.00
N GLU A 34 -8.60 4.37 -1.87
CA GLU A 34 -9.17 5.09 -3.02
C GLU A 34 -9.84 6.38 -2.58
N SER A 35 -10.78 6.27 -1.63
CA SER A 35 -11.52 7.40 -1.10
C SER A 35 -10.63 8.47 -0.46
N GLU A 36 -9.47 8.09 0.08
CA GLU A 36 -8.55 9.01 0.78
C GLU A 36 -7.43 9.54 -0.11
N SER A 37 -7.15 8.86 -1.23
CA SER A 37 -6.00 9.13 -2.10
C SER A 37 -6.06 10.52 -2.73
N GLY A 38 -7.26 10.95 -3.16
CA GLY A 38 -7.46 12.14 -3.99
C GLY A 38 -6.98 11.97 -5.44
N LEU A 39 -6.69 10.73 -5.86
CA LEU A 39 -6.33 10.40 -7.24
C LEU A 39 -7.57 10.37 -8.14
N ALA A 40 -7.39 10.67 -9.42
CA ALA A 40 -8.41 10.37 -10.43
C ALA A 40 -8.56 8.84 -10.59
N PRO A 41 -9.76 8.32 -10.92
CA PRO A 41 -10.01 6.89 -11.01
C PRO A 41 -8.99 6.12 -11.86
N GLU A 42 -8.66 6.60 -13.05
CA GLU A 42 -7.71 5.94 -13.95
C GLU A 42 -6.28 5.93 -13.40
N ALA A 43 -5.90 6.98 -12.65
CA ALA A 43 -4.60 7.04 -11.98
C ALA A 43 -4.56 6.10 -10.76
N PHE A 44 -5.69 5.95 -10.07
CA PHE A 44 -5.82 5.02 -8.96
C PHE A 44 -5.73 3.56 -9.44
N ASP A 45 -6.42 3.21 -10.52
CA ASP A 45 -6.38 1.87 -11.11
C ASP A 45 -4.94 1.46 -11.47
N ILE A 46 -4.19 2.36 -12.12
CA ILE A 46 -2.77 2.11 -12.46
C ILE A 46 -1.93 1.92 -11.19
N ALA A 47 -2.12 2.76 -10.18
CA ALA A 47 -1.38 2.66 -8.91
C ALA A 47 -1.71 1.36 -8.16
N SER A 48 -2.99 0.98 -8.12
CA SER A 48 -3.49 -0.26 -7.51
C SER A 48 -2.91 -1.49 -8.19
N VAL A 49 -2.93 -1.57 -9.52
CA VAL A 49 -2.31 -2.69 -10.27
C VAL A 49 -0.81 -2.76 -10.02
N THR A 50 -0.13 -1.61 -10.04
CA THR A 50 1.32 -1.56 -9.78
C THR A 50 1.66 -2.05 -8.36
N ALA A 51 0.88 -1.63 -7.36
CA ALA A 51 1.06 -2.07 -5.99
C ALA A 51 0.77 -3.56 -5.81
N TRP A 52 -0.25 -4.08 -6.51
CA TRP A 52 -0.55 -5.51 -6.51
C TRP A 52 0.59 -6.34 -7.09
N GLU A 53 1.14 -5.96 -8.25
CA GLU A 53 2.30 -6.64 -8.85
C GLU A 53 3.53 -6.63 -7.93
N ALA A 54 3.79 -5.49 -7.27
CA ALA A 54 4.86 -5.37 -6.29
C ALA A 54 4.62 -6.27 -5.05
N ALA A 55 3.38 -6.36 -4.57
CA ALA A 55 3.00 -7.27 -3.49
C ALA A 55 3.15 -8.75 -3.90
N GLN A 56 2.82 -9.11 -5.14
CA GLN A 56 3.01 -10.48 -5.65
C GLN A 56 4.47 -10.92 -5.64
N PHE A 57 5.43 -10.01 -5.83
CA PHE A 57 6.85 -10.32 -5.68
C PHE A 57 7.19 -10.74 -4.24
N TRP A 58 6.67 -10.03 -3.25
CA TRP A 58 6.86 -10.35 -1.83
C TRP A 58 6.17 -11.66 -1.45
N TRP A 59 4.95 -11.91 -1.94
CA TRP A 59 4.27 -13.20 -1.74
C TRP A 59 5.09 -14.41 -2.21
N LYS A 60 5.86 -14.26 -3.30
CA LYS A 60 6.71 -15.34 -3.84
C LYS A 60 8.04 -15.50 -3.12
N THR A 61 8.49 -14.49 -2.39
CA THR A 61 9.83 -14.45 -1.80
C THR A 61 9.77 -14.57 -0.28
N ASP A 62 9.18 -13.58 0.38
CA ASP A 62 9.02 -13.51 1.84
C ASP A 62 7.97 -12.43 2.18
N PRO A 63 6.67 -12.78 2.29
CA PRO A 63 5.60 -11.80 2.53
C PRO A 63 5.71 -11.15 3.91
N ASP A 64 6.23 -11.87 4.92
CA ASP A 64 6.40 -11.35 6.28
C ASP A 64 7.48 -10.28 6.34
N ARG A 65 8.61 -10.51 5.66
CA ARG A 65 9.65 -9.49 5.50
C ARG A 65 9.14 -8.28 4.72
N GLY A 66 8.39 -8.51 3.64
CA GLY A 66 7.77 -7.45 2.85
C GLY A 66 6.88 -6.55 3.71
N ARG A 67 5.97 -7.16 4.48
CA ARG A 67 5.10 -6.44 5.44
C ARG A 67 5.89 -5.64 6.46
N LYS A 68 6.89 -6.25 7.10
CA LYS A 68 7.71 -5.57 8.10
C LYS A 68 8.39 -4.32 7.54
N LEU A 69 9.04 -4.42 6.38
CA LEU A 69 9.72 -3.29 5.75
C LEU A 69 8.74 -2.15 5.37
N LEU A 70 7.55 -2.50 4.90
CA LEU A 70 6.51 -1.52 4.57
C LEU A 70 5.91 -0.87 5.81
N GLN A 71 5.73 -1.61 6.91
CA GLN A 71 5.31 -1.05 8.20
C GLN A 71 6.36 -0.09 8.77
N GLU A 72 7.64 -0.44 8.69
CA GLU A 72 8.75 0.46 9.05
C GLU A 72 8.72 1.74 8.20
N LYS A 73 8.53 1.61 6.89
CA LYS A 73 8.39 2.78 6.00
C LYS A 73 7.14 3.62 6.32
N LEU A 74 6.02 2.98 6.66
CA LEU A 74 4.80 3.68 7.06
C LEU A 74 5.01 4.47 8.36
N TYR A 75 5.74 3.89 9.31
CA TYR A 75 6.14 4.58 10.54
C TYR A 75 7.03 5.79 10.24
N GLU A 76 8.03 5.65 9.37
CA GLU A 76 8.89 6.77 8.95
C GLU A 76 8.09 7.92 8.33
N LEU A 77 7.04 7.62 7.57
CA LEU A 77 6.20 8.60 6.89
C LEU A 77 5.19 9.29 7.82
N THR A 78 4.74 8.61 8.88
CA THR A 78 3.61 9.08 9.71
C THR A 78 3.97 9.41 11.15
N GLY A 79 5.08 8.85 11.67
CA GLY A 79 5.41 8.86 13.09
C GLY A 79 4.46 8.02 13.97
N VAL A 80 3.56 7.23 13.36
CA VAL A 80 2.57 6.40 14.06
C VAL A 80 2.98 4.93 13.96
N PRO A 81 3.19 4.23 15.08
CA PRO A 81 3.49 2.80 15.06
C PRO A 81 2.37 2.01 14.38
N ALA A 82 2.76 1.04 13.54
CA ALA A 82 1.84 0.11 12.87
C ALA A 82 1.24 -0.92 13.84
#